data_AF-A0A7W6PZD6-F1
#
_entry.id   AF-A0A7W6PZD6-F1
#
_cell.length_a   1.000
_cell.length_b   1.000
_cell.length_c   1.000
_cell.angle_alpha   90.00
_cell.angle_beta   90.00
_cell.angle_gamma   90.00
#
_symmetry.space_group_name_H-M   'P 1'
#
loop_
_entity.id
_entity.type
_entity.pdbx_description
1 polymer ?
#
loop_
_entity_poly.entity_id
_entity_poly.type
_entity_poly.pdbx_seq_one_letter_code
_entity_poly.pdbx_strand_id
1 'polypeptide(L)'
;MEDVFLPVVVCGMLFIGMPWLIFHYVTKWKQAPKITDEDERLLDELHLLARRLEDRLQTVERIVAADNPDFRPQRPVQGDDDYSFDRRN
;
A
#
# COMPACT_ATOMS: atom_id res chain seq x y z
N MET A 1 -41.52 -38.07 -13.46
CA MET A 1 -40.96 -37.45 -12.23
C MET A 1 -39.79 -36.52 -12.54
N GLU A 2 -38.99 -36.84 -13.58
CA GLU A 2 -37.87 -36.01 -14.03
C GLU A 2 -38.30 -34.65 -14.60
N ASP A 3 -39.46 -34.57 -15.26
CA ASP A 3 -39.99 -33.33 -15.88
C ASP A 3 -40.30 -32.21 -14.89
N VAL A 4 -40.51 -32.56 -13.61
CA VAL A 4 -40.75 -31.59 -12.52
C VAL A 4 -39.46 -31.31 -11.76
N PHE A 5 -38.57 -32.29 -11.67
CA PHE A 5 -37.31 -32.16 -10.94
C PHE A 5 -36.32 -31.23 -11.66
N LEU A 6 -36.20 -31.36 -12.98
CA LEU A 6 -35.29 -30.56 -13.79
C LEU A 6 -35.53 -29.04 -13.66
N PRO A 7 -36.75 -28.51 -13.85
CA PRO A 7 -37.00 -27.07 -13.71
C PRO A 7 -36.81 -26.57 -12.27
N VAL A 8 -37.09 -27.38 -11.26
CA VAL A 8 -36.85 -27.01 -9.85
C VAL A 8 -35.36 -26.83 -9.57
N VAL A 9 -34.51 -27.72 -10.06
CA VAL A 9 -33.06 -27.62 -9.93
C VAL A 9 -32.52 -26.42 -10.70
N VAL A 10 -33.00 -26.18 -11.93
CA VAL A 10 -32.58 -25.05 -12.77
C VAL A 10 -32.99 -23.71 -12.12
N CYS A 11 -34.21 -23.59 -11.62
CA CYS A 11 -34.66 -22.41 -10.89
C CYS A 11 -33.84 -22.22 -9.61
N GLY A 12 -33.59 -23.28 -8.84
CA GLY A 12 -32.73 -23.21 -7.66
C GLY A 12 -31.33 -22.69 -8.01
N MET A 13 -30.69 -23.26 -9.02
CA MET A 13 -29.35 -22.84 -9.45
C MET A 13 -29.31 -21.39 -9.95
N LEU A 14 -30.32 -20.94 -10.71
CA LEU A 14 -30.37 -19.57 -11.19
C LEU A 14 -30.65 -18.59 -10.04
N PHE A 15 -31.69 -18.82 -9.24
CA PHE A 15 -32.10 -17.87 -8.19
C PHE A 15 -31.25 -17.93 -6.92
N ILE A 16 -30.52 -19.02 -6.68
CA ILE A 16 -29.60 -19.15 -5.54
C ILE A 16 -28.16 -18.90 -6.01
N GLY A 17 -27.77 -19.45 -7.16
CA GLY A 17 -26.43 -19.32 -7.69
C GLY A 17 -26.08 -17.90 -8.17
N MET A 18 -27.00 -17.18 -8.83
CA MET A 18 -26.73 -15.78 -9.22
C MET A 18 -26.53 -14.87 -8.00
N PRO A 19 -27.46 -14.81 -7.02
CA PRO A 19 -27.25 -13.98 -5.83
C PRO A 19 -26.04 -14.43 -5.01
N TRP A 20 -25.75 -15.73 -4.94
CA TRP A 20 -24.53 -16.22 -4.28
C TRP A 20 -23.26 -15.71 -4.95
N LEU A 21 -23.20 -15.72 -6.29
CA LEU A 21 -22.07 -15.18 -7.04
C LEU A 21 -21.89 -13.68 -6.76
N ILE A 22 -23.00 -12.92 -6.78
CA ILE A 22 -23.00 -11.49 -6.47
C ILE A 22 -22.48 -11.27 -5.04
N PHE A 23 -23.00 -12.01 -4.05
CA PHE A 23 -22.56 -11.91 -2.67
C PHE A 23 -21.09 -12.30 -2.48
N HIS A 24 -20.61 -13.32 -3.20
CA HIS A 24 -19.21 -13.73 -3.18
C HIS A 24 -18.29 -12.59 -3.63
N TYR A 25 -18.61 -11.93 -4.74
CA TYR A 25 -17.77 -10.84 -5.24
C TYR A 25 -17.92 -9.55 -4.43
N VAL A 26 -19.10 -9.27 -3.87
CA VAL A 26 -19.31 -8.13 -2.95
C VAL A 26 -18.52 -8.31 -1.65
N THR A 27 -18.52 -9.51 -1.06
CA THR A 27 -17.72 -9.81 0.14
C THR A 27 -16.23 -9.77 -0.15
N LYS A 28 -15.79 -10.24 -1.33
CA LYS A 28 -14.41 -10.10 -1.80
C LYS A 28 -14.02 -8.65 -2.07
N TRP A 29 -14.93 -7.81 -2.55
CA TRP A 29 -14.64 -6.40 -2.80
C TRP A 29 -14.45 -5.62 -1.48
N LYS A 30 -15.17 -5.98 -0.42
CA LYS A 30 -14.90 -5.45 0.93
C LYS A 30 -13.61 -5.99 1.57
N GLN A 31 -13.13 -7.15 1.12
CA GLN A 31 -11.85 -7.73 1.55
C GLN A 31 -10.66 -7.25 0.71
N ALA A 32 -10.86 -6.44 -0.33
CA ALA A 32 -9.73 -5.82 -1.02
C ALA A 32 -8.97 -4.96 0.00
N PRO A 33 -7.68 -5.23 0.26
CA PRO A 33 -6.91 -4.48 1.25
C PRO A 33 -6.78 -3.05 0.74
N LYS A 34 -7.60 -2.16 1.28
CA LYS A 34 -7.22 -0.76 1.35
C LYS A 34 -6.00 -0.72 2.26
N ILE A 35 -5.02 0.13 1.93
CA ILE A 35 -3.92 0.44 2.83
C ILE A 35 -4.52 0.64 4.22
N THR A 36 -4.11 -0.22 5.15
CA THR A 36 -4.69 -0.21 6.48
C THR A 36 -4.08 0.96 7.25
N ASP A 37 -4.79 1.50 8.24
CA ASP A 37 -4.28 2.55 9.13
C ASP A 37 -2.95 2.11 9.81
N GLU A 38 -2.78 0.80 10.02
CA GLU A 38 -1.53 0.20 10.49
C GLU A 38 -0.40 0.31 9.46
N ASP A 39 -0.67 0.07 8.17
CA ASP A 39 0.31 0.22 7.10
C ASP A 39 0.73 1.69 6.93
N GLU A 40 -0.20 2.64 7.04
CA GLU A 40 0.11 4.08 7.01
C GLU A 40 1.02 4.47 8.18
N ARG A 41 0.70 4.01 9.40
CA ARG A 41 1.53 4.24 10.57
C ARG A 41 2.92 3.61 10.45
N LEU A 42 3.01 2.41 9.86
CA LEU A 42 4.29 1.75 9.60
C LEU A 42 5.11 2.54 8.58
N LEU A 43 4.50 3.06 7.52
CA LEU A 43 5.17 3.94 6.56
C LEU A 43 5.66 5.24 7.20
N ASP A 44 4.89 5.85 8.08
CA ASP A 44 5.30 7.05 8.83
C ASP A 44 6.50 6.77 9.74
N GLU A 45 6.46 5.66 10.48
CA GLU A 45 7.60 5.24 11.29
C GLU A 45 8.82 4.98 10.38
N LEU A 46 8.59 4.32 9.23
CA LEU A 46 9.60 4.06 8.20
C LEU A 46 10.21 5.32 7.59
N HIS A 47 9.44 6.40 7.55
CA HIS A 47 9.92 7.70 7.09
C HIS A 47 10.74 8.41 8.18
N LEU A 48 10.28 8.34 9.44
CA LEU A 48 10.95 8.98 10.57
C LEU A 48 12.34 8.40 10.85
N LEU A 49 12.48 7.07 10.85
CA LEU A 49 13.81 6.47 10.98
C LEU A 49 14.72 6.78 9.79
N ALA A 50 14.19 6.83 8.56
CA ALA A 50 15.01 7.18 7.39
C ALA A 50 15.63 8.58 7.54
N ARG A 51 14.83 9.57 7.95
CA ARG A 51 15.33 10.93 8.27
C ARG A 51 16.39 10.92 9.36
N ARG A 52 16.19 10.14 10.43
CA ARG A 52 17.16 10.05 11.52
C ARG A 52 18.47 9.39 11.08
N LEU A 53 18.41 8.40 10.20
CA LEU A 53 19.61 7.79 9.61
C LEU A 53 20.35 8.82 8.76
N GLU A 54 19.64 9.61 7.95
CA GLU A 54 20.20 10.67 7.14
C GLU A 54 20.94 11.73 7.99
N ASP A 55 20.32 12.22 9.08
CA ASP A 55 20.95 13.18 10.00
C ASP A 55 22.29 12.65 10.58
N ARG A 56 22.34 11.34 10.87
CA ARG A 56 23.55 10.69 11.37
C ARG A 56 24.58 10.51 10.27
N LEU A 57 24.13 10.18 9.07
CA LEU A 57 24.97 10.01 7.90
C LEU A 57 25.69 11.32 7.57
N GLN A 58 25.03 12.48 7.67
CA GLN A 58 25.69 13.79 7.53
C GLN A 58 26.84 13.99 8.53
N THR A 59 26.67 13.53 9.77
CA THR A 59 27.75 13.60 10.77
C THR A 59 28.90 12.67 10.40
N VAL A 60 28.60 11.45 9.94
CA VAL A 60 29.61 10.50 9.47
C VAL A 60 30.34 11.04 8.24
N GLU A 61 29.64 11.60 7.27
CA GLU A 61 30.23 12.25 6.08
C GLU A 61 31.18 13.38 6.47
N ARG A 62 30.81 14.19 7.47
CA ARG A 62 31.68 15.26 7.97
C ARG A 62 32.96 14.70 8.61
N ILE A 63 32.87 13.61 9.35
CA ILE A 63 34.04 12.94 9.96
C ILE A 63 34.92 12.33 8.86
N VAL A 64 34.31 11.61 7.91
CA VAL A 64 35.03 10.97 6.80
C VAL A 64 35.72 12.00 5.91
N ALA A 65 35.09 13.15 5.66
CA ALA A 65 35.69 14.26 4.91
C ALA A 65 36.85 14.94 5.67
N ALA A 66 36.82 14.94 7.00
CA ALA A 66 37.95 15.41 7.81
C ALA A 66 39.12 14.43 7.78
N ASP A 67 38.84 13.12 7.73
CA ASP A 67 39.86 12.06 7.71
C ASP A 67 40.41 11.77 6.30
N ASN A 68 39.64 12.05 5.24
CA ASN A 68 40.01 11.79 3.84
C ASN A 68 39.72 13.01 2.96
N PRO A 69 40.73 13.83 2.60
CA PRO A 69 40.52 15.06 1.84
C PRO A 69 40.05 14.85 0.39
N ASP A 70 40.17 13.64 -0.15
CA ASP A 70 39.65 13.27 -1.48
C ASP A 70 38.18 12.79 -1.46
N PHE A 71 37.56 12.69 -0.28
CA PHE A 71 36.18 12.24 -0.15
C PHE A 71 35.21 13.30 -0.70
N ARG A 72 34.50 12.94 -1.77
CA ARG A 72 33.42 13.75 -2.34
C ARG A 72 32.07 13.14 -1.95
N PRO A 73 31.28 13.79 -1.07
CA PRO A 73 29.95 13.29 -0.75
C PRO A 73 29.10 13.26 -2.03
N GLN A 74 28.65 12.07 -2.42
CA GLN A 74 27.66 11.89 -3.47
C GLN A 74 26.30 12.24 -2.87
N ARG A 75 25.97 13.53 -2.80
CA ARG A 75 24.62 13.98 -2.45
C ARG A 75 23.59 13.23 -3.32
N PRO A 76 22.71 12.39 -2.75
CA PRO A 76 21.37 12.34 -3.31
C PRO A 76 20.79 13.72 -3.00
N VAL A 77 20.42 14.47 -4.04
CA VAL A 77 19.57 15.64 -3.84
C VAL A 77 18.27 15.11 -3.25
N GLN A 78 18.15 15.11 -1.93
CA GLN A 78 16.86 14.96 -1.26
C GLN A 78 16.10 16.23 -1.63
N GLY A 79 15.37 16.14 -2.73
CA GLY A 79 14.45 17.18 -3.15
C GLY A 79 13.53 17.46 -1.98
N ASP A 80 13.26 18.75 -1.77
CA ASP A 80 12.10 19.21 -1.05
C ASP A 80 10.85 18.59 -1.75
N ASP A 81 10.55 17.35 -1.41
CA ASP A 81 9.32 16.67 -1.79
C ASP A 81 8.21 17.25 -0.90
N ASP A 82 7.92 18.52 -1.14
CA ASP A 82 6.73 19.21 -0.71
C ASP A 82 5.57 18.59 -1.50
N TYR A 83 5.17 17.38 -1.12
CA TYR A 83 3.96 16.71 -1.60
C TYR A 83 2.75 17.49 -1.08
N SER A 84 2.49 18.66 -1.66
CA SER A 84 1.24 19.40 -1.49
C SER A 84 0.11 18.59 -2.13
N PHE A 85 -0.63 17.86 -1.30
CA PHE A 85 -1.84 17.16 -1.70
C PHE A 85 -3.03 18.11 -2.00
N ASP A 86 -2.82 19.42 -1.94
CA ASP A 86 -3.86 20.46 -2.11
C ASP A 86 -4.29 20.72 -3.56
N ARG A 87 -4.19 19.73 -4.45
CA ARG A 87 -4.66 19.86 -5.83
C ARG A 87 -5.53 18.69 -6.28
N ARG A 88 -6.67 18.49 -5.62
CA ARG A 88 -7.85 17.93 -6.30
C ARG A 88 -9.16 18.38 -5.63
N ASN A 89 -9.74 19.38 -6.29
CA ASN A 89 -11.16 19.77 -6.36
C ASN A 89 -12.17 18.75 -5.82
#